data_AF-A0A2T4CEG6-F1
#
_entry.id   AF-A0A2T4CEG6-F1
#
_cell.length_a   1.000
_cell.length_b   1.000
_cell.length_c   1.000
_cell.angle_alpha   90.00
_cell.angle_beta   90.00
_cell.angle_gamma   90.00
#
_symmetry.space_group_name_H-M   'P 1'
#
loop_
_entity.id
_entity.type
_entity.pdbx_description
1 polymer ?
#
loop_
_entity_poly.entity_id
_entity_poly.type
_entity_poly.pdbx_seq_one_letter_code
_entity_poly.pdbx_strand_id
1 'polypeptide(L)'
;MSRLFQIVRPAFKSSYEIIPDGEEPLYKVKNLPYHKGGKPDLALLDGLDETAPALVVCHMPKFSRYFKIGFGDPAGPDSIVWEDFIKPTMGSLERKISVSFSDDGHVVETGKGGREEFTWKRTRHVSIPGKRSRATSLRNRKLVDDQDNVLAIFTHATVIGVAGWLQIEVDRGRDFDLMVMMTALSIHEWIRRQ
;
A
#
# COMPACT_ATOMS: atom_id res chain seq x y z
N MET A 1 2.85 -18.95 -3.79
CA MET A 1 2.11 -18.67 -5.05
C MET A 1 2.00 -17.17 -5.20
N SER A 2 1.96 -16.63 -6.42
CA SER A 2 1.71 -15.20 -6.60
C SER A 2 0.21 -14.90 -6.54
N ARG A 3 -0.14 -13.72 -6.01
CA ARG A 3 -1.52 -13.26 -5.84
C ARG A 3 -1.70 -11.95 -6.58
N LEU A 4 -2.77 -11.84 -7.36
CA LEU A 4 -3.06 -10.67 -8.20
C LEU A 4 -4.30 -9.95 -7.68
N PHE A 5 -4.20 -8.63 -7.57
CA PHE A 5 -5.27 -7.76 -7.14
C PHE A 5 -5.47 -6.63 -8.17
N GLN A 6 -6.73 -6.37 -8.52
CA GLN A 6 -7.14 -5.16 -9.19
C GLN A 6 -7.50 -4.09 -8.15
N ILE A 7 -6.97 -2.89 -8.33
CA ILE A 7 -7.30 -1.74 -7.48
C ILE A 7 -8.21 -0.82 -8.26
N VAL A 8 -9.47 -0.76 -7.85
CA VAL A 8 -10.52 0.05 -8.45
C VAL A 8 -10.69 1.33 -7.65
N ARG A 9 -10.94 2.44 -8.35
CA ARG A 9 -11.31 3.73 -7.77
C ARG A 9 -12.60 4.19 -8.45
N PRO A 10 -13.77 3.81 -7.95
CA PRO A 10 -15.03 4.14 -8.60
C PRO A 10 -15.14 5.64 -8.85
N ALA A 11 -15.64 6.03 -10.03
CA ALA A 11 -15.81 7.43 -10.37
C ALA A 11 -16.69 8.14 -9.33
N PHE A 12 -16.34 9.38 -8.99
CA PHE A 12 -17.05 10.21 -8.00
C PHE A 12 -17.05 9.69 -6.55
N LYS A 13 -16.38 8.56 -6.25
CA LYS A 13 -16.17 8.10 -4.87
C LYS A 13 -14.77 8.47 -4.38
N SER A 14 -14.69 8.81 -3.10
CA SER A 14 -13.43 9.01 -2.38
C SER A 14 -13.03 7.73 -1.65
N SER A 15 -12.94 6.63 -2.41
CA SER A 15 -12.54 5.33 -1.90
C SER A 15 -11.89 4.48 -2.99
N TYR A 16 -11.16 3.46 -2.56
CA TYR A 16 -10.68 2.38 -3.42
C TYR A 16 -11.31 1.06 -2.99
N GLU A 17 -11.34 0.12 -3.92
CA GLU A 17 -11.69 -1.28 -3.69
C GLU A 17 -10.53 -2.14 -4.20
N ILE A 18 -10.12 -3.12 -3.41
CA ILE A 18 -9.08 -4.10 -3.74
C ILE A 18 -9.77 -5.43 -4.01
N ILE A 19 -9.63 -5.89 -5.24
CA ILE A 19 -10.37 -7.04 -5.78
C ILE A 19 -9.35 -8.11 -6.17
N PRO A 20 -9.32 -9.29 -5.52
CA PRO A 20 -8.52 -10.41 -5.98
C PRO A 20 -8.94 -10.82 -7.40
N ASP A 21 -8.01 -11.34 -8.21
CA ASP A 21 -8.28 -11.64 -9.61
C ASP A 21 -9.40 -12.69 -9.77
N GLY A 22 -10.47 -12.30 -10.48
CA GLY A 22 -11.64 -13.16 -10.71
C GLY A 22 -12.61 -13.29 -9.55
N GLU A 23 -12.41 -12.53 -8.46
CA GLU A 23 -13.22 -12.61 -7.24
C GLU A 23 -14.00 -11.31 -6.97
N GLU A 24 -14.85 -11.36 -5.94
CA GLU A 24 -15.53 -10.18 -5.40
C GLU A 24 -14.54 -9.28 -4.62
N PRO A 25 -14.85 -7.98 -4.44
CA PRO A 25 -14.00 -7.09 -3.68
C PRO A 25 -13.69 -7.61 -2.28
N LEU A 26 -12.41 -7.65 -1.91
CA LEU A 26 -11.95 -8.15 -0.61
C LEU A 26 -11.85 -7.03 0.42
N TYR A 27 -11.30 -5.88 0.02
CA TYR A 27 -11.07 -4.75 0.91
C TYR A 27 -11.59 -3.45 0.33
N LYS A 28 -12.12 -2.60 1.21
CA LYS A 28 -12.37 -1.19 0.92
C LYS A 28 -11.32 -0.31 1.58
N VAL A 29 -10.86 0.70 0.85
CA VAL A 29 -9.95 1.72 1.37
C VAL A 29 -10.64 3.07 1.33
N LYS A 30 -10.94 3.63 2.50
CA LYS A 30 -11.41 5.01 2.60
C LYS A 30 -10.30 5.95 2.18
N ASN A 31 -10.64 6.98 1.41
CA ASN A 31 -9.70 8.00 0.98
C ASN A 31 -10.23 9.38 1.39
N LEU A 32 -9.55 10.03 2.34
CA LEU A 32 -9.82 11.42 2.67
C LEU A 32 -8.97 12.30 1.76
N PRO A 33 -9.57 13.02 0.79
CA PRO A 33 -8.82 13.75 -0.24
C PRO A 33 -7.98 14.90 0.34
N TYR A 34 -8.32 15.36 1.54
CA TYR A 34 -7.60 16.40 2.27
C TYR A 34 -7.42 15.97 3.71
N HIS A 35 -6.22 16.25 4.25
CA HIS A 35 -5.93 16.01 5.64
C HIS A 35 -6.93 16.77 6.53
N LYS A 36 -7.74 16.02 7.27
CA LYS A 36 -8.75 16.55 8.20
C LYS A 36 -8.32 16.12 9.60
N GLY A 37 -7.76 17.08 10.35
CA GLY A 37 -7.05 16.92 11.63
C GLY A 37 -7.26 15.59 12.35
N GLY A 38 -6.16 14.84 12.50
CA GLY A 38 -6.12 13.56 13.24
C GLY A 38 -6.68 12.35 12.49
N LYS A 39 -7.48 12.53 11.43
CA LYS A 39 -7.97 11.41 10.62
C LYS A 39 -6.92 10.93 9.62
N PRO A 40 -6.84 9.61 9.36
CA PRO A 40 -5.93 9.07 8.37
C PRO A 40 -6.36 9.46 6.95
N ASP A 41 -5.39 9.77 6.10
CA ASP A 41 -5.60 10.12 4.70
C ASP A 41 -6.11 8.92 3.88
N LEU A 42 -5.66 7.73 4.25
CA LEU A 42 -6.17 6.46 3.74
C LEU A 42 -6.41 5.48 4.91
N ALA A 43 -7.47 4.68 4.84
CA ALA A 43 -7.72 3.61 5.81
C ALA A 43 -8.26 2.37 5.09
N LEU A 44 -7.51 1.27 5.14
CA LEU A 44 -7.89 -0.05 4.64
C LEU A 44 -8.72 -0.74 5.73
N LEU A 45 -9.96 -1.10 5.40
CA LEU A 45 -10.94 -1.65 6.34
C LEU A 45 -10.94 -3.18 6.32
N ASP A 46 -11.39 -3.79 7.41
CA ASP A 46 -11.64 -5.23 7.47
C ASP A 46 -12.93 -5.61 6.73
N GLY A 47 -12.82 -5.64 5.39
CA GLY A 47 -13.92 -5.96 4.47
C GLY A 47 -14.45 -4.74 3.72
N LEU A 48 -15.72 -4.83 3.30
CA LEU A 48 -16.38 -3.84 2.43
C LEU A 48 -17.27 -2.85 3.18
N ASP A 49 -17.62 -3.16 4.42
CA ASP A 49 -18.45 -2.30 5.27
C ASP A 49 -17.67 -1.03 5.64
N GLU A 50 -18.30 0.14 5.48
CA GLU A 50 -17.70 1.41 5.86
C GLU A 50 -17.58 1.59 7.38
N THR A 51 -18.28 0.80 8.18
CA THR A 51 -18.19 0.84 9.63
C THR A 51 -17.18 -0.15 10.20
N ALA A 52 -16.61 -1.03 9.36
CA ALA A 52 -15.60 -1.99 9.77
C ALA A 52 -14.33 -1.29 10.32
N PRO A 53 -13.63 -1.94 11.26
CA PRO A 53 -12.39 -1.42 11.81
C PRO A 53 -11.32 -1.25 10.73
N ALA A 54 -10.44 -0.28 10.92
CA ALA A 54 -9.28 -0.13 10.04
C ALA A 54 -8.22 -1.17 10.40
N LEU A 55 -7.74 -1.92 9.40
CA LEU A 55 -6.61 -2.84 9.56
C LEU A 55 -5.29 -2.09 9.42
N VAL A 56 -5.21 -1.19 8.44
CA VAL A 56 -4.03 -0.37 8.19
C VAL A 56 -4.45 1.03 7.79
N VAL A 57 -3.79 2.04 8.35
CA VAL A 57 -4.02 3.44 8.06
C VAL A 57 -2.76 4.12 7.53
N CYS A 58 -2.95 5.19 6.76
CA CYS A 58 -1.85 6.03 6.31
C CYS A 58 -2.15 7.51 6.56
N HIS A 59 -1.19 8.21 7.15
CA HIS A 59 -1.15 9.68 7.19
C HIS A 59 -0.13 10.19 6.19
N MET A 60 -0.54 11.14 5.36
CA MET A 60 0.26 11.75 4.30
C MET A 60 0.32 13.28 4.46
N PRO A 61 1.10 13.80 5.43
CA PRO A 61 1.20 15.24 5.63
C PRO A 61 1.66 15.96 4.35
N LYS A 62 1.04 17.10 4.04
CA LYS A 62 1.39 17.89 2.86
C LYS A 62 2.86 18.30 2.90
N PHE A 63 3.51 18.28 1.73
CA PHE A 63 4.94 18.60 1.55
C PHE A 63 5.92 17.74 2.37
N SER A 64 5.44 16.66 3.01
CA SER A 64 6.30 15.76 3.76
C SER A 64 6.93 14.69 2.86
N ARG A 65 8.19 14.35 3.15
CA ARG A 65 8.84 13.14 2.62
C ARG A 65 8.43 11.87 3.37
N TYR A 66 7.81 12.04 4.53
CA TYR A 66 7.47 10.99 5.48
C TYR A 66 5.96 10.79 5.48
N PHE A 67 5.54 9.58 5.16
CA PHE A 67 4.20 9.10 5.48
C PHE A 67 4.30 8.26 6.75
N LYS A 68 3.21 8.17 7.50
CA LYS A 68 3.10 7.23 8.61
C LYS A 68 2.14 6.14 8.23
N ILE A 69 2.54 4.89 8.43
CA ILE A 69 1.69 3.72 8.26
C ILE A 69 1.40 3.18 9.66
N GLY A 70 0.12 3.04 9.99
CA GLY A 70 -0.32 2.47 11.26
C GLY A 70 -0.97 1.12 11.01
N PHE A 71 -0.52 0.08 11.69
CA PHE A 71 -1.13 -1.25 11.69
C PHE A 71 -2.02 -1.37 12.93
N GLY A 72 -3.34 -1.51 12.70
CA GLY A 72 -4.38 -1.45 13.72
C GLY A 72 -5.39 -0.31 13.53
N ASP A 73 -6.50 -0.39 14.27
CA ASP A 73 -7.60 0.57 14.18
C ASP A 73 -7.38 1.76 15.14
N PRO A 74 -7.31 3.02 14.65
CA PRO A 74 -7.21 4.19 15.52
C PRO A 74 -8.39 4.42 16.46
N ALA A 75 -9.54 3.82 16.17
CA ALA A 75 -10.71 3.86 17.05
C ALA A 75 -10.81 2.64 17.97
N GLY A 76 -9.93 1.65 17.80
CA GLY A 76 -9.90 0.41 18.56
C GLY A 76 -9.26 0.57 19.95
N PRO A 77 -9.44 -0.43 20.83
CA PRO A 77 -8.83 -0.45 22.15
C PRO A 77 -7.33 -0.80 22.13
N ASP A 78 -6.86 -1.45 21.07
CA ASP A 78 -5.50 -1.95 20.94
C ASP A 78 -4.52 -0.85 20.48
N SER A 79 -3.23 -1.02 20.82
CA SER A 79 -2.20 -0.10 20.35
C SER A 79 -1.94 -0.27 18.85
N ILE A 80 -1.71 0.85 18.17
CA ILE A 80 -1.30 0.85 16.77
C ILE A 80 0.22 0.75 16.68
N VAL A 81 0.71 -0.14 15.84
CA VAL A 81 2.13 -0.16 15.45
C VAL A 81 2.35 0.88 14.36
N TRP A 82 3.13 1.91 14.66
CA TRP A 82 3.43 2.99 13.72
C TRP A 82 4.81 2.82 13.09
N GLU A 83 4.85 2.80 11.77
CA GLU A 83 6.09 2.75 10.99
C GLU A 83 6.18 3.92 10.01
N ASP A 84 7.41 4.40 9.81
CA ASP A 84 7.69 5.50 8.91
C ASP A 84 7.89 4.98 7.48
N PHE A 85 7.12 5.55 6.54
CA PHE A 85 7.22 5.26 5.12
C PHE A 85 7.82 6.45 4.36
N ILE A 86 9.12 6.38 4.15
CA ILE A 86 9.96 7.55 3.92
C ILE A 86 10.45 7.60 2.48
N LYS A 87 10.58 8.81 1.94
CA LYS A 87 11.37 9.07 0.75
C LYS A 87 12.81 9.42 1.18
N PRO A 88 13.83 8.60 0.87
CA PRO A 88 15.16 8.71 1.48
C PRO A 88 15.88 10.01 1.07
N THR A 89 15.72 10.46 -0.17
CA THR A 89 16.36 11.67 -0.68
C THR A 89 15.40 12.53 -1.50
N MET A 90 15.66 13.84 -1.58
CA MET A 90 14.90 14.75 -2.42
C MET A 90 15.00 14.31 -3.89
N GLY A 91 13.90 14.37 -4.65
CA GLY A 91 13.89 13.92 -6.05
C GLY A 91 13.81 12.39 -6.28
N SER A 92 14.16 11.55 -5.31
CA SER A 92 14.04 10.09 -5.45
C SER A 92 12.62 9.63 -5.76
N LEU A 93 12.48 8.62 -6.61
CA LEU A 93 11.19 7.95 -6.86
C LEU A 93 11.00 6.72 -5.97
N GLU A 94 11.93 6.51 -5.05
CA GLU A 94 11.91 5.42 -4.09
C GLU A 94 11.22 5.83 -2.79
N ARG A 95 10.61 4.84 -2.15
CA ARG A 95 10.17 4.95 -0.76
C ARG A 95 10.50 3.68 0.01
N LYS A 96 10.91 3.84 1.26
CA LYS A 96 11.33 2.77 2.16
C LYS A 96 10.41 2.68 3.34
N ILE A 97 10.09 1.46 3.75
CA ILE A 97 9.44 1.16 5.02
C ILE A 97 10.24 0.07 5.72
N SER A 98 10.40 0.18 7.03
CA SER A 98 11.03 -0.86 7.85
C SER A 98 10.00 -1.35 8.85
N VAL A 99 9.75 -2.66 8.89
CA VAL A 99 8.67 -3.24 9.71
C VAL A 99 9.24 -4.43 10.48
N SER A 100 8.76 -4.67 11.70
CA SER A 100 9.11 -5.86 12.47
C SER A 100 7.99 -6.89 12.39
N PHE A 101 8.33 -8.14 12.08
CA PHE A 101 7.38 -9.26 12.08
C PHE A 101 7.67 -10.21 13.24
N SER A 102 6.62 -10.74 13.87
CA SER A 102 6.70 -11.91 14.73
C SER A 102 6.85 -13.19 13.91
N ASP A 103 7.18 -14.30 14.57
CA ASP A 103 7.41 -15.60 13.93
C ASP A 103 6.16 -16.14 13.19
N ASP A 104 4.97 -15.71 13.58
CA ASP A 104 3.68 -16.03 12.96
C ASP A 104 3.26 -15.05 11.85
N GLY A 105 4.11 -14.08 11.50
CA GLY A 105 3.91 -13.17 10.38
C GLY A 105 3.05 -11.94 10.69
N HIS A 106 2.78 -11.65 11.96
CA HIS A 106 2.10 -10.42 12.36
C HIS A 106 3.06 -9.24 12.47
N VAL A 107 2.57 -8.05 12.13
CA VAL A 107 3.35 -6.82 12.35
C VAL A 107 3.34 -6.46 13.83
N VAL A 108 4.53 -6.34 14.40
CA VAL A 108 4.73 -6.05 15.82
C VAL A 108 5.58 -4.80 16.01
N GLU A 109 5.53 -4.25 17.22
CA GLU A 109 6.35 -3.10 17.58
C GLU A 109 7.85 -3.37 17.37
N THR A 110 8.58 -2.32 16.98
CA THR A 110 10.02 -2.37 16.81
C THR A 110 10.71 -3.00 18.03
N GLY A 111 11.55 -4.01 17.79
CA GLY A 111 12.30 -4.73 18.82
C GLY A 111 11.61 -5.97 19.37
N LYS A 112 10.35 -6.25 18.98
CA LYS A 112 9.62 -7.48 19.34
C LYS A 112 9.65 -8.57 18.27
N GLY A 113 10.38 -8.35 17.18
CA GLY A 113 10.43 -9.27 16.04
C GLY A 113 11.62 -8.98 15.11
N GLY A 114 11.72 -9.77 14.03
CA GLY A 114 12.73 -9.56 13.00
C GLY A 114 12.42 -8.29 12.21
N ARG A 115 13.33 -7.30 12.24
CA ARG A 115 13.16 -6.06 11.50
C ARG A 115 13.63 -6.21 10.07
N GLU A 116 12.72 -5.98 9.14
CA GLU A 116 12.96 -6.07 7.70
C GLU A 116 12.77 -4.69 7.04
N GLU A 117 13.53 -4.42 5.98
CA GLU A 117 13.40 -3.20 5.18
C GLU A 117 12.91 -3.54 3.77
N PHE A 118 11.90 -2.78 3.31
CA PHE A 118 11.39 -2.90 1.96
C PHE A 118 11.45 -1.58 1.22
N THR A 119 11.82 -1.64 -0.06
CA THR A 119 11.92 -0.46 -0.92
C THR A 119 11.00 -0.56 -2.12
N TRP A 120 10.07 0.39 -2.23
CA TRP A 120 9.35 0.63 -3.47
C TRP A 120 10.22 1.43 -4.43
N LYS A 121 10.53 0.86 -5.60
CA LYS A 121 11.32 1.50 -6.67
C LYS A 121 10.50 1.65 -7.94
N ARG A 122 10.78 2.69 -8.74
CA ARG A 122 10.21 2.78 -10.10
C ARG A 122 10.72 1.62 -10.95
N THR A 123 9.83 1.00 -11.72
CA THR A 123 10.21 -0.01 -12.72
C THR A 123 9.68 0.37 -14.10
N ARG A 124 10.50 0.10 -15.13
CA ARG A 124 10.14 0.20 -16.55
C ARG A 124 10.06 -1.17 -17.23
N HIS A 125 10.69 -2.18 -16.64
CA HIS A 125 10.96 -3.48 -17.25
C HIS A 125 10.13 -4.61 -16.65
N VAL A 126 9.53 -4.36 -15.48
CA VAL A 126 8.71 -5.35 -14.78
C VAL A 126 7.27 -4.86 -14.79
N SER A 127 6.38 -5.67 -15.35
CA SER A 127 4.94 -5.45 -15.37
C SER A 127 4.23 -6.79 -15.28
N ILE A 128 3.02 -6.76 -14.72
CA ILE A 128 2.17 -7.94 -14.61
C ILE A 128 1.88 -8.46 -16.04
N PRO A 129 2.17 -9.74 -16.34
CA PRO A 129 1.92 -10.32 -17.66
C PRO A 129 0.47 -10.07 -18.13
N GLY A 130 0.30 -9.74 -19.41
CA GLY A 130 -1.02 -9.50 -20.01
C GLY A 130 -1.71 -8.19 -19.62
N LYS A 131 -1.20 -7.43 -18.64
CA LYS A 131 -1.75 -6.10 -18.30
C LYS A 131 -1.04 -5.00 -19.10
N ARG A 132 -1.81 -4.11 -19.72
CA ARG A 132 -1.26 -2.99 -20.50
C ARG A 132 -0.51 -2.03 -19.57
N SER A 133 0.81 -2.12 -19.61
CA SER A 133 1.73 -1.22 -18.94
C SER A 133 2.35 -0.26 -19.96
N ARG A 134 2.37 1.04 -19.66
CA ARG A 134 3.24 1.97 -20.39
C ARG A 134 4.62 1.93 -19.75
N ALA A 135 5.64 1.40 -20.42
CA ALA A 135 7.02 1.33 -19.92
C ALA A 135 7.59 2.70 -19.46
N THR A 136 7.08 3.81 -20.01
CA THR A 136 7.46 5.18 -19.63
C THR A 136 6.74 5.68 -18.37
N SER A 137 5.74 4.97 -17.86
CA SER A 137 4.95 5.38 -16.70
C SER A 137 5.86 5.67 -15.50
N LEU A 138 5.72 6.89 -14.96
CA LEU A 138 6.32 7.26 -13.68
C LEU A 138 5.61 6.60 -12.49
N ARG A 139 4.57 5.79 -12.72
CA ARG A 139 3.69 5.25 -11.67
C ARG A 139 3.82 3.75 -11.46
N ASN A 140 4.51 3.04 -12.35
CA ASN A 140 4.82 1.62 -12.15
C ASN A 140 5.89 1.46 -11.09
N ARG A 141 5.70 0.52 -10.17
CA ARG A 141 6.59 0.30 -9.03
C ARG A 141 6.82 -1.19 -8.80
N LYS A 142 8.00 -1.53 -8.29
CA LYS A 142 8.31 -2.85 -7.70
C LYS A 142 8.66 -2.65 -6.24
N LEU A 143 8.23 -3.55 -5.37
CA LEU A 143 8.69 -3.68 -4.00
C LEU A 143 9.82 -4.69 -3.98
N VAL A 144 10.91 -4.35 -3.28
CA VAL A 144 12.05 -5.24 -3.09
C VAL A 144 12.47 -5.31 -1.62
N ASP A 145 13.10 -6.42 -1.23
CA ASP A 145 13.83 -6.56 0.03
C ASP A 145 15.24 -5.93 -0.05
N ASP A 146 16.05 -6.15 0.98
CA ASP A 146 17.43 -5.70 1.09
C ASP A 146 18.38 -6.38 0.10
N GLN A 147 18.05 -7.57 -0.42
CA GLN A 147 18.80 -8.24 -1.48
C GLN A 147 18.30 -7.92 -2.90
N ASP A 148 17.41 -6.93 -3.07
CA ASP A 148 16.76 -6.52 -4.32
C ASP A 148 15.85 -7.60 -4.96
N ASN A 149 15.45 -8.63 -4.21
CA ASN A 149 14.47 -9.61 -4.69
C ASN A 149 13.10 -8.93 -4.84
N VAL A 150 12.39 -9.23 -5.94
CA VAL A 150 11.07 -8.64 -6.19
C VAL A 150 10.00 -9.34 -5.37
N LEU A 151 9.37 -8.61 -4.46
CA LEU A 151 8.31 -9.13 -3.59
C LEU A 151 6.91 -8.77 -4.08
N ALA A 152 6.77 -7.62 -4.75
CA ALA A 152 5.51 -7.18 -5.32
C ALA A 152 5.71 -6.22 -6.50
N ILE A 153 4.71 -6.12 -7.37
CA ILE A 153 4.70 -5.25 -8.55
C ILE A 153 3.38 -4.51 -8.59
N PHE A 154 3.44 -3.17 -8.66
CA PHE A 154 2.29 -2.33 -8.94
C PHE A 154 2.37 -1.77 -10.37
N THR A 155 1.38 -2.11 -11.19
CA THR A 155 1.25 -1.63 -12.57
C THR A 155 0.09 -0.66 -12.66
N HIS A 156 0.38 0.60 -12.98
CA HIS A 156 -0.64 1.65 -13.08
C HIS A 156 -1.54 1.46 -14.30
N ALA A 157 -2.85 1.56 -14.11
CA ALA A 157 -3.83 1.50 -15.19
C ALA A 157 -4.12 2.88 -15.78
N THR A 158 -4.31 2.98 -17.10
CA THR A 158 -4.85 4.20 -17.75
C THR A 158 -6.36 4.15 -17.93
N VAL A 159 -7.00 3.08 -17.47
CA VAL A 159 -8.45 2.85 -17.61
C VAL A 159 -9.19 3.69 -16.57
N ILE A 160 -10.26 4.37 -16.98
CA ILE A 160 -11.10 5.15 -16.08
C ILE A 160 -11.67 4.23 -15.00
N GLY A 161 -11.63 4.69 -13.74
CA GLY A 161 -12.15 3.93 -12.61
C GLY A 161 -11.21 2.85 -12.09
N VAL A 162 -10.02 2.65 -12.68
CA VAL A 162 -9.03 1.66 -12.24
C VAL A 162 -7.73 2.38 -11.89
N ALA A 163 -7.22 2.17 -10.70
CA ALA A 163 -5.93 2.73 -10.25
C ALA A 163 -4.75 1.92 -10.79
N GLY A 164 -4.88 0.60 -10.83
CA GLY A 164 -3.84 -0.31 -11.29
C GLY A 164 -4.09 -1.76 -10.89
N TRP A 165 -3.06 -2.57 -11.09
CA TRP A 165 -2.98 -3.95 -10.64
C TRP A 165 -1.77 -4.12 -9.73
N LEU A 166 -1.94 -4.86 -8.65
CA LEU A 166 -0.92 -5.20 -7.68
C LEU A 166 -0.74 -6.72 -7.68
N GLN A 167 0.47 -7.19 -7.95
CA GLN A 167 0.84 -8.59 -7.82
C GLN A 167 1.80 -8.74 -6.65
N ILE A 168 1.54 -9.67 -5.75
CA ILE A 168 2.42 -10.04 -4.64
C ILE A 168 3.03 -11.40 -4.99
N GLU A 169 4.36 -11.47 -5.05
CA GLU A 169 5.10 -12.63 -5.55
C GLU A 169 5.44 -13.65 -4.47
N VAL A 170 5.41 -13.21 -3.21
CA VAL A 170 5.74 -14.03 -2.04
C VAL A 170 4.51 -14.26 -1.18
N ASP A 171 4.51 -15.33 -0.40
CA ASP A 171 3.48 -15.60 0.60
C ASP A 171 4.09 -15.50 2.00
N ARG A 172 3.81 -14.39 2.69
CA ARG A 172 4.36 -14.03 4.01
C ARG A 172 3.26 -13.69 5.02
N GLY A 173 2.04 -14.15 4.75
CA GLY A 173 0.90 -13.91 5.62
C GLY A 173 0.17 -12.59 5.36
N ARG A 174 -0.92 -12.41 6.11
CA ARG A 174 -1.91 -11.34 5.89
C ARG A 174 -1.33 -9.95 6.10
N ASP A 175 -0.59 -9.72 7.18
CA ASP A 175 -0.13 -8.36 7.52
C ASP A 175 0.90 -7.84 6.52
N PHE A 176 1.72 -8.74 5.96
CA PHE A 176 2.58 -8.42 4.84
C PHE A 176 1.77 -7.96 3.63
N ASP A 177 0.72 -8.69 3.24
CA ASP A 177 -0.13 -8.31 2.11
C ASP A 177 -0.79 -6.95 2.33
N LEU A 178 -1.29 -6.70 3.54
CA LEU A 178 -1.90 -5.42 3.92
C LEU A 178 -0.88 -4.28 3.87
N MET A 179 0.35 -4.50 4.34
CA MET A 179 1.45 -3.54 4.20
C MET A 179 1.71 -3.20 2.72
N VAL A 180 1.83 -4.23 1.87
CA VAL A 180 2.10 -4.05 0.44
C VAL A 180 0.96 -3.27 -0.23
N MET A 181 -0.29 -3.64 0.03
CA MET A 181 -1.48 -2.96 -0.50
C MET A 181 -1.53 -1.49 -0.08
N MET A 182 -1.38 -1.22 1.22
CA MET A 182 -1.44 0.13 1.78
C MET A 182 -0.30 1.00 1.23
N THR A 183 0.94 0.53 1.27
CA THR A 183 2.09 1.34 0.82
C THR A 183 2.07 1.62 -0.69
N ALA A 184 1.62 0.66 -1.52
CA ALA A 184 1.39 0.87 -2.94
C ALA A 184 0.33 1.95 -3.19
N LEU A 185 -0.81 1.86 -2.50
CA LEU A 185 -1.90 2.83 -2.59
C LEU A 185 -1.50 4.22 -2.10
N SER A 186 -0.72 4.32 -1.02
CA SER A 186 -0.21 5.60 -0.52
C SER A 186 0.69 6.30 -1.54
N ILE A 187 1.56 5.55 -2.24
CA ILE A 187 2.34 6.11 -3.35
C ILE A 187 1.42 6.60 -4.48
N HIS A 188 0.48 5.76 -4.90
CA HIS A 188 -0.44 6.07 -5.99
C HIS A 188 -1.25 7.35 -5.69
N GLU A 189 -1.88 7.38 -4.52
CA GLU A 189 -2.71 8.49 -4.09
C GLU A 189 -1.91 9.78 -3.92
N TRP A 190 -0.70 9.71 -3.37
CA TRP A 190 0.18 10.87 -3.28
C TRP A 190 0.49 11.46 -4.66
N ILE A 191 0.91 10.63 -5.62
CA ILE A 191 1.22 11.08 -6.99
C ILE A 191 -0.04 11.66 -7.66
N ARG A 192 -1.24 11.18 -7.33
CA ARG A 192 -2.50 11.68 -7.86
C ARG A 192 -2.91 13.04 -7.26
N ARG A 193 -2.49 13.34 -6.02
CA ARG A 193 -2.80 14.60 -5.32
C ARG A 193 -1.84 15.75 -5.64
N GLN A 194 -0.68 15.45 -6.26
CA GLN A 194 0.26 16.43 -6.79
C GLN A 194 -0.16 16.87 -8.19
#